data_AF-A0A7S2BCC0-F1
#
_entry.id   AF-A0A7S2BCC0-F1
#
_cell.length_a   1.000
_cell.length_b   1.000
_cell.length_c   1.000
_cell.angle_alpha   90.00
_cell.angle_beta   90.00
_cell.angle_gamma   90.00
#
_symmetry.space_group_name_H-M   'P 1'
#
loop_
_entity.id
_entity.type
_entity.pdbx_description
1 polymer ?
#
loop_
_entity_poly.entity_id
_entity_poly.type
_entity_poly.pdbx_seq_one_letter_code
_entity_poly.pdbx_strand_id
1 'polypeptide(L)'
;DKPPPLLDTGHPILESVALGLDLAKRHPDVALEHVLRETASYDTIGNAYYSLVIHALPLRWKHVTVVTSEFHMPRSQAIFEQTWKLPIVAGSQHEERPSLTFHAVSDEGLMADDDYQARCEREMKSRDAFLENAKAWETLGDFSNWLHDTHRCYAVNRQDEYGKPTEATAKELKSY
;
A
#
# COMPACT_ATOMS: atom_id res chain seq x y z
N ASP A 1 -12.39 -12.90 4.87
CA ASP A 1 -12.69 -11.49 5.20
C ASP A 1 -14.16 -11.25 5.43
N LYS A 2 -14.46 -10.30 6.33
CA LYS A 2 -15.81 -9.76 6.54
C LYS A 2 -16.17 -8.89 5.33
N PRO A 3 -17.39 -8.95 4.77
CA PRO A 3 -17.79 -8.07 3.69
C PRO A 3 -17.62 -6.60 4.10
N PRO A 4 -17.30 -5.71 3.14
CA PRO A 4 -17.09 -4.30 3.45
C PRO A 4 -18.37 -3.73 4.07
N PRO A 5 -18.26 -2.89 5.10
CA PRO A 5 -19.42 -2.21 5.65
C PRO A 5 -20.05 -1.33 4.55
N LEU A 6 -21.38 -1.31 4.49
CA LEU A 6 -22.13 -0.55 3.49
C LEU A 6 -22.71 0.72 4.11
N LEU A 7 -22.83 1.77 3.31
CA LEU A 7 -23.67 2.93 3.61
C LEU A 7 -25.16 2.51 3.56
N ASP A 8 -26.02 3.33 4.16
CA ASP A 8 -27.48 3.15 4.08
C ASP A 8 -28.01 3.15 2.64
N THR A 9 -27.23 3.72 1.71
CA THR A 9 -27.51 3.72 0.27
C THR A 9 -27.08 2.43 -0.45
N GLY A 10 -26.53 1.45 0.26
CA GLY A 10 -26.06 0.16 -0.28
C GLY A 10 -24.66 0.19 -0.91
N HIS A 11 -23.96 1.32 -0.88
CA HIS A 11 -22.60 1.46 -1.43
C HIS A 11 -21.54 1.08 -0.39
N PRO A 12 -20.40 0.47 -0.77
CA PRO A 12 -19.33 0.14 0.17
C PRO A 12 -18.71 1.40 0.78
N ILE A 13 -18.46 1.33 2.09
CA ILE A 13 -17.63 2.31 2.78
C ILE A 13 -16.18 1.96 2.48
N LEU A 14 -15.53 2.85 1.74
CA LEU A 14 -14.13 2.74 1.36
C LEU A 14 -13.27 3.37 2.45
N GLU A 15 -12.18 2.70 2.84
CA GLU A 15 -11.29 3.18 3.90
C GLU A 15 -10.74 4.57 3.62
N SER A 16 -10.30 4.84 2.38
CA SER A 16 -9.81 6.16 1.98
C SER A 16 -10.85 7.27 2.10
N VAL A 17 -12.14 6.96 1.90
CA VAL A 17 -13.24 7.92 2.10
C VAL A 17 -13.48 8.14 3.59
N ALA A 18 -13.53 7.07 4.38
CA ALA A 18 -13.71 7.16 5.83
C ALA A 18 -12.60 7.99 6.48
N LEU A 19 -11.33 7.74 6.12
CA LEU A 19 -10.17 8.49 6.61
C LEU A 19 -10.19 9.96 6.17
N GLY A 20 -10.54 10.24 4.91
CA GLY A 20 -10.63 11.62 4.43
C GLY A 20 -11.71 12.43 5.16
N LEU A 21 -12.86 11.82 5.43
CA LEU A 21 -13.94 12.46 6.21
C LEU A 21 -13.55 12.65 7.67
N ASP A 22 -12.84 11.69 8.27
CA ASP A 22 -12.36 11.82 9.64
C ASP A 22 -11.28 12.90 9.77
N LEU A 23 -10.35 12.99 8.81
CA LEU A 23 -9.38 14.08 8.72
C LEU A 23 -10.08 15.45 8.72
N ALA A 24 -11.10 15.64 7.89
CA ALA A 24 -11.85 16.89 7.81
C ALA A 24 -12.59 17.24 9.10
N LYS A 25 -13.08 16.23 9.83
CA LYS A 25 -13.74 16.43 11.13
C LYS A 25 -12.75 16.85 12.21
N ARG A 26 -11.56 16.23 12.24
CA ARG A 26 -10.52 16.52 13.24
C ARG A 26 -9.72 17.79 12.93
N HIS A 27 -9.61 18.14 11.65
CA HIS A 27 -8.83 19.27 11.14
C HIS A 27 -9.69 20.08 10.16
N PRO A 28 -10.63 20.90 10.67
CA PRO A 28 -11.55 21.66 9.83
C PRO A 28 -10.87 22.73 8.97
N ASP A 29 -9.59 23.02 9.23
CA ASP A 29 -8.70 23.86 8.46
C ASP A 29 -8.14 23.17 7.20
N VAL A 30 -8.23 21.84 7.11
CA VAL A 30 -7.85 21.10 5.91
C VAL A 30 -8.92 21.25 4.83
N ALA A 31 -8.55 21.95 3.75
CA ALA A 31 -9.34 22.08 2.54
C ALA A 31 -9.53 20.71 1.86
N LEU A 32 -10.78 20.22 1.79
CA LEU A 32 -11.11 18.89 1.26
C LEU A 32 -10.78 18.73 -0.23
N GLU A 33 -10.76 19.82 -0.97
CA GLU A 33 -10.33 19.86 -2.37
C GLU A 33 -8.85 19.46 -2.56
N HIS A 34 -8.05 19.48 -1.50
CA HIS A 34 -6.66 19.00 -1.51
C HIS A 34 -6.52 17.53 -1.09
N VAL A 35 -7.62 16.87 -0.69
CA VAL A 35 -7.63 15.48 -0.25
C VAL A 35 -8.04 14.58 -1.42
N LEU A 36 -7.04 13.98 -2.07
CA LEU A 36 -7.26 13.03 -3.15
C LEU A 36 -7.35 11.61 -2.60
N ARG A 37 -8.35 10.85 -3.05
CA ARG A 37 -8.52 9.44 -2.67
C ARG A 37 -7.92 8.49 -3.69
N GLU A 38 -7.52 7.32 -3.21
CA GLU A 38 -7.11 6.13 -3.97
C GLU A 38 -8.02 4.99 -3.45
N THR A 39 -8.54 4.13 -4.34
CA THR A 39 -9.56 3.12 -3.99
C THR A 39 -9.39 1.77 -4.68
N ALA A 40 -8.33 1.60 -5.48
CA ALA A 40 -8.03 0.38 -6.22
C ALA A 40 -7.07 -0.54 -5.48
N SER A 41 -6.26 -0.01 -4.55
CA SER A 41 -5.36 -0.81 -3.74
C SER A 41 -6.09 -1.66 -2.70
N TYR A 42 -5.56 -2.85 -2.47
CA TYR A 42 -5.93 -3.76 -1.38
C TYR A 42 -4.81 -3.92 -0.34
N ASP A 43 -3.62 -3.42 -0.63
CA ASP A 43 -2.41 -3.61 0.17
C ASP A 43 -1.34 -2.54 -0.12
N THR A 44 -0.25 -2.56 0.65
CA THR A 44 0.86 -1.60 0.52
C THR A 44 1.53 -1.62 -0.86
N ILE A 45 1.57 -2.77 -1.52
CA ILE A 45 2.13 -2.90 -2.89
C ILE A 45 1.24 -2.12 -3.87
N GLY A 46 -0.07 -2.31 -3.78
CA GLY A 46 -1.05 -1.51 -4.52
C GLY A 46 -0.97 -0.03 -4.19
N ASN A 47 -0.83 0.34 -2.92
CA ASN A 47 -0.70 1.75 -2.50
C ASN A 47 0.42 2.43 -3.27
N ALA A 48 1.61 1.81 -3.34
CA ALA A 48 2.76 2.38 -4.04
C ALA A 48 2.51 2.50 -5.55
N TYR A 49 1.91 1.48 -6.17
CA TYR A 49 1.65 1.48 -7.61
C TYR A 49 0.55 2.48 -8.00
N TYR A 50 -0.62 2.39 -7.39
CA TYR A 50 -1.77 3.20 -7.76
C TYR A 50 -1.55 4.68 -7.46
N SER A 51 -0.97 5.02 -6.31
CA SER A 51 -0.63 6.42 -6.00
C SER A 51 0.34 7.03 -7.04
N LEU A 52 1.27 6.22 -7.57
CA LEU A 52 2.15 6.66 -8.65
C LEU A 52 1.37 6.92 -9.95
N VAL A 53 0.61 5.94 -10.43
CA VAL A 53 0.04 5.98 -11.78
C VAL A 53 -1.23 6.82 -11.89
N ILE A 54 -2.03 6.94 -10.83
CA ILE A 54 -3.29 7.71 -10.89
C ILE A 54 -3.13 9.14 -10.40
N HIS A 55 -2.11 9.43 -9.56
CA HIS A 55 -1.90 10.76 -8.99
C HIS A 55 -0.52 11.35 -9.32
N ALA A 56 0.57 10.72 -8.87
CA ALA A 56 1.88 11.36 -8.90
C ALA A 56 2.39 11.64 -10.33
N LEU A 57 2.24 10.69 -11.26
CA LEU A 57 2.62 10.90 -12.67
C LEU A 57 1.69 11.90 -13.38
N PRO A 58 0.34 11.74 -13.35
CA PRO A 58 -0.55 12.69 -14.03
C PRO A 58 -0.43 14.14 -13.52
N LEU A 59 -0.27 14.30 -12.20
CA LEU A 59 -0.17 15.61 -11.55
C LEU A 59 1.28 16.14 -11.49
N ARG A 60 2.25 15.38 -11.99
CA ARG A 60 3.68 15.74 -12.04
C ARG A 60 4.23 16.17 -10.68
N TRP A 61 3.88 15.43 -9.63
CA TRP A 61 4.38 15.70 -8.29
C TRP A 61 5.91 15.65 -8.26
N LYS A 62 6.51 16.54 -7.48
CA LYS A 62 7.98 16.68 -7.38
C LYS A 62 8.53 16.12 -6.09
N HIS A 63 7.76 16.24 -5.01
CA HIS A 63 8.12 15.76 -3.68
C HIS A 63 6.91 15.09 -3.06
N VAL A 64 7.10 13.86 -2.59
CA VAL A 64 6.03 13.08 -1.96
C VAL A 64 6.54 12.54 -0.64
N THR A 65 5.81 12.81 0.43
CA THR A 65 6.06 12.22 1.75
C THR A 65 5.11 11.04 1.93
N VAL A 66 5.66 9.86 2.20
CA VAL A 66 4.90 8.69 2.62
C VAL A 66 4.83 8.68 4.14
N VAL A 67 3.61 8.63 4.68
CA VAL A 67 3.35 8.63 6.11
C VAL A 67 2.69 7.30 6.49
N THR A 68 3.24 6.61 7.47
CA THR A 68 2.67 5.38 8.04
C THR A 68 3.21 5.13 9.45
N SER A 69 2.69 4.13 10.17
CA SER A 69 3.22 3.68 11.46
C SER A 69 4.70 3.24 11.41
N GLU A 70 5.39 3.33 12.54
CA GLU A 70 6.79 2.91 12.71
C GLU A 70 7.01 1.44 12.34
N PHE A 71 6.20 0.50 12.83
CA PHE A 71 6.35 -0.92 12.54
C PHE A 71 6.18 -1.23 11.04
N HIS A 72 5.35 -0.45 10.33
CA HIS A 72 5.03 -0.66 8.92
C HIS A 72 6.00 0.08 7.98
N MET A 73 6.72 1.08 8.50
CA MET A 73 7.58 1.95 7.70
C MET A 73 8.65 1.20 6.91
N PRO A 74 9.41 0.23 7.48
CA PRO A 74 10.48 -0.43 6.74
C PRO A 74 10.00 -1.17 5.49
N ARG A 75 8.81 -1.78 5.54
CA ARG A 75 8.21 -2.45 4.39
C ARG A 75 7.68 -1.42 3.38
N SER A 76 6.99 -0.39 3.86
CA SER A 76 6.44 0.66 3.00
C SER A 76 7.54 1.38 2.22
N GLN A 77 8.63 1.77 2.88
CA GLN A 77 9.76 2.42 2.25
C GLN A 77 10.35 1.56 1.12
N ALA A 78 10.66 0.30 1.39
CA ALA A 78 11.22 -0.61 0.38
C ALA A 78 10.30 -0.77 -0.83
N ILE A 79 8.98 -0.86 -0.61
CA ILE A 79 7.99 -0.99 -1.67
C ILE A 79 7.93 0.30 -2.51
N PHE A 80 7.77 1.46 -1.88
CA PHE A 80 7.64 2.73 -2.58
C PHE A 80 8.92 3.07 -3.37
N GLU A 81 10.10 2.96 -2.75
CA GLU A 81 11.38 3.21 -3.42
C GLU A 81 11.58 2.28 -4.63
N GLN A 82 11.28 1.01 -4.47
CA GLN A 82 11.44 0.02 -5.54
C GLN A 82 10.47 0.23 -6.69
N THR A 83 9.19 0.51 -6.40
CA THR A 83 8.17 0.73 -7.43
C THR A 83 8.38 2.06 -8.15
N TRP A 84 8.70 3.13 -7.43
CA TRP A 84 8.74 4.49 -8.00
C TRP A 84 10.01 4.77 -8.81
N LYS A 85 11.09 4.01 -8.58
CA LYS A 85 12.30 4.10 -9.42
C LYS A 85 12.16 3.42 -10.78
N LEU A 86 11.15 2.59 -10.99
CA LEU A 86 10.98 1.86 -12.25
C LEU A 86 10.69 2.85 -13.41
N PRO A 87 11.39 2.73 -14.54
CA PRO A 87 11.06 3.46 -15.75
C PRO A 87 9.71 2.98 -16.32
N ILE A 88 8.97 3.85 -17.01
CA ILE A 88 7.70 3.44 -17.67
C ILE A 88 7.99 2.50 -18.83
N VAL A 89 9.03 2.79 -19.62
CA VAL A 89 9.46 1.99 -20.77
C VAL A 89 10.94 1.67 -20.62
N ALA A 90 11.35 0.46 -21.00
CA ALA A 90 12.76 0.08 -21.02
C ALA A 90 13.58 1.06 -21.86
N GLY A 91 14.71 1.52 -21.32
CA GLY A 91 15.61 2.44 -22.01
C GLY A 91 15.12 3.88 -22.16
N SER A 92 13.93 4.25 -21.65
CA SER A 92 13.55 5.66 -21.57
C SER A 92 14.47 6.38 -20.57
N GLN A 93 14.96 7.57 -20.93
CA GLN A 93 15.52 8.51 -19.94
C GLN A 93 14.49 8.63 -18.81
N HIS A 94 14.92 8.55 -17.54
CA HIS A 94 14.01 8.70 -16.42
C HIS A 94 13.24 10.01 -16.60
N GLU A 95 11.92 9.92 -16.85
CA GLU A 95 11.05 11.07 -16.59
C GLU A 95 11.32 11.52 -15.16
N GLU A 96 11.31 12.83 -14.90
CA GLU A 96 11.50 13.36 -13.56
C GLU A 96 10.52 12.69 -12.60
N ARG A 97 11.04 11.75 -11.80
CA ARG A 97 10.28 11.07 -10.76
C ARG A 97 10.20 11.97 -9.53
N PRO A 98 9.08 11.93 -8.78
CA PRO A 98 9.02 12.61 -7.51
C PRO A 98 10.09 12.06 -6.57
N SER A 99 10.76 12.93 -5.81
CA SER A 99 11.58 12.48 -4.69
C SER A 99 10.68 11.99 -3.56
N LEU A 100 11.06 10.87 -2.94
CA LEU A 100 10.35 10.32 -1.79
C LEU A 100 11.02 10.74 -0.47
N THR A 101 10.19 11.11 0.49
CA THR A 101 10.55 11.21 1.91
C THR A 101 9.61 10.33 2.72
N PHE A 102 10.05 9.94 3.91
CA PHE A 102 9.33 9.00 4.76
C PHE A 102 9.18 9.58 6.16
N HIS A 103 7.96 9.55 6.69
CA HIS A 103 7.65 10.03 8.04
C HIS A 103 6.89 8.95 8.81
N ALA A 104 7.56 8.36 9.80
CA ALA A 104 6.97 7.34 10.65
C ALA A 104 6.22 7.99 11.81
N VAL A 105 5.03 7.47 12.10
CA VAL A 105 4.21 7.87 13.25
C VAL A 105 4.34 6.81 14.33
N SER A 106 4.56 7.24 15.58
CA SER A 106 4.84 6.33 16.68
C SER A 106 3.71 5.33 16.95
N ASP A 107 4.10 4.10 17.25
CA ASP A 107 3.20 3.02 17.65
C ASP A 107 3.02 2.89 19.18
N GLU A 108 3.59 3.82 19.95
CA GLU A 108 3.57 3.79 21.41
C GLU A 108 2.12 3.71 21.95
N GLY A 109 1.88 2.71 22.79
CA GLY A 109 0.59 2.50 23.44
C GLY A 109 -0.52 1.93 22.55
N LEU A 110 -0.23 1.58 21.28
CA LEU A 110 -1.23 1.01 20.37
C LEU A 110 -1.49 -0.50 20.60
N MET A 111 -0.51 -1.24 21.11
CA MET A 111 -0.58 -2.68 21.31
C MET A 111 0.41 -3.19 22.36
N ALA A 112 0.26 -4.46 22.77
CA ALA A 112 1.21 -5.11 23.66
C ALA A 112 2.55 -5.39 22.96
N ASP A 113 3.64 -5.43 23.73
CA ASP A 113 5.01 -5.59 23.19
C ASP A 113 5.17 -6.86 22.33
N ASP A 114 4.62 -7.98 22.78
CA ASP A 114 4.70 -9.25 22.05
C ASP A 114 3.97 -9.18 20.70
N ASP A 115 2.81 -8.52 20.65
CA ASP A 115 2.05 -8.30 19.41
C ASP A 115 2.81 -7.35 18.45
N TYR A 116 3.46 -6.32 19.01
CA TYR A 116 4.28 -5.39 18.25
C TYR A 116 5.48 -6.11 17.61
N GLN A 117 6.21 -6.92 18.38
CA GLN A 117 7.36 -7.67 17.85
C GLN A 117 6.92 -8.68 16.76
N ALA A 118 5.83 -9.41 16.98
CA ALA A 118 5.30 -10.35 15.99
C ALA A 118 4.93 -9.63 14.68
N ARG A 119 4.35 -8.41 14.77
CA ARG A 119 4.07 -7.58 13.59
C ARG A 119 5.34 -7.13 12.89
N CYS A 120 6.32 -6.61 13.62
CA CYS A 120 7.61 -6.20 13.06
C CYS A 120 8.29 -7.35 12.28
N GLU A 121 8.34 -8.55 12.86
CA GLU A 121 8.90 -9.73 12.20
C GLU A 121 8.17 -10.09 10.90
N ARG A 122 6.84 -10.01 10.91
CA ARG A 122 6.02 -10.28 9.73
C ARG A 122 6.24 -9.23 8.64
N GLU A 123 6.33 -7.96 9.01
CA GLU A 123 6.61 -6.87 8.07
C GLU A 123 7.99 -7.04 7.42
N MET A 124 9.01 -7.46 8.18
CA MET A 124 10.34 -7.77 7.64
C MET A 124 10.30 -8.94 6.65
N LYS A 125 9.67 -10.06 7.00
CA LYS A 125 9.52 -11.22 6.10
C LYS A 125 8.79 -10.84 4.80
N SER A 126 7.72 -10.03 4.92
CA SER A 126 6.93 -9.57 3.78
C SER A 126 7.72 -8.60 2.90
N ARG A 127 8.53 -7.73 3.50
CA ARG A 127 9.47 -6.85 2.79
C ARG A 127 10.48 -7.67 1.98
N ASP A 128 11.10 -8.67 2.61
CA ASP A 128 12.15 -9.46 1.96
C ASP A 128 11.58 -10.29 0.80
N ALA A 129 10.39 -10.87 0.98
CA ALA A 129 9.68 -11.55 -0.10
C ALA A 129 9.32 -10.61 -1.27
N PHE A 130 8.90 -9.37 -0.97
CA PHE A 130 8.67 -8.36 -2.00
C PHE A 130 9.95 -8.02 -2.76
N LEU A 131 11.06 -7.76 -2.05
CA LEU A 131 12.34 -7.43 -2.65
C LEU A 131 12.89 -8.56 -3.52
N GLU A 132 12.63 -9.82 -3.16
CA GLU A 132 13.00 -10.96 -4.00
C GLU A 132 12.25 -10.96 -5.33
N ASN A 133 10.91 -10.81 -5.30
CA ASN A 133 10.11 -10.69 -6.51
C ASN A 133 10.55 -9.49 -7.37
N ALA A 134 10.93 -8.39 -6.70
CA ALA A 134 11.28 -7.15 -7.37
C ALA A 134 12.54 -7.20 -8.22
N LYS A 135 13.39 -8.23 -8.06
CA LYS A 135 14.56 -8.46 -8.91
C LYS A 135 14.18 -8.77 -10.36
N ALA A 136 12.95 -9.24 -10.60
CA ALA A 136 12.48 -9.62 -11.93
C ALA A 136 11.88 -8.46 -12.74
N TRP A 137 11.77 -7.26 -12.16
CA TRP A 137 11.11 -6.12 -12.82
C TRP A 137 12.13 -5.07 -13.24
N GLU A 138 12.16 -4.77 -14.53
CA GLU A 138 13.01 -3.71 -15.08
C GLU A 138 12.22 -2.42 -15.33
N THR A 139 10.92 -2.56 -15.56
CA THR A 139 10.00 -1.48 -15.90
C THR A 139 8.73 -1.51 -15.05
N LEU A 140 8.01 -0.39 -15.05
CA LEU A 140 6.69 -0.30 -14.44
C LEU A 140 5.68 -1.22 -15.15
N GLY A 141 5.91 -1.52 -16.43
CA GLY A 141 5.15 -2.53 -17.18
C GLY A 141 5.36 -3.94 -16.63
N ASP A 142 6.59 -4.34 -16.34
CA ASP A 142 6.89 -5.65 -15.75
C ASP A 142 6.24 -5.81 -14.37
N PHE A 143 6.35 -4.76 -13.55
CA PHE A 143 5.68 -4.69 -12.26
C PHE A 143 4.16 -4.81 -12.41
N SER A 144 3.57 -4.06 -13.35
CA SER A 144 2.13 -4.08 -13.61
C SER A 144 1.64 -5.45 -14.05
N ASN A 145 2.39 -6.13 -14.94
CA ASN A 145 2.07 -7.49 -15.37
C ASN A 145 2.12 -8.46 -14.20
N TRP A 146 3.21 -8.43 -13.40
CA TRP A 146 3.30 -9.26 -12.20
C TRP A 146 2.14 -8.99 -11.22
N LEU A 147 1.79 -7.72 -11.01
CA LEU A 147 0.71 -7.35 -10.10
C LEU A 147 -0.60 -8.02 -10.56
N HIS A 148 -0.93 -7.96 -11.84
CA HIS A 148 -2.21 -8.43 -12.37
C HIS A 148 -2.23 -9.89 -12.85
N ASP A 149 -1.08 -10.55 -12.97
CA ASP A 149 -0.99 -11.97 -13.35
C ASP A 149 -0.64 -12.89 -12.18
N THR A 150 0.04 -12.34 -11.16
CA THR A 150 0.60 -13.13 -10.05
C THR A 150 0.10 -12.68 -8.69
N HIS A 151 -0.05 -11.39 -8.41
CA HIS A 151 -0.39 -10.96 -7.05
C HIS A 151 -1.82 -11.37 -6.64
N ARG A 152 -1.99 -12.03 -5.50
CA ARG A 152 -3.27 -12.65 -5.06
C ARG A 152 -4.44 -11.67 -4.95
N CYS A 153 -4.17 -10.39 -4.70
CA CYS A 153 -5.22 -9.38 -4.57
C CYS A 153 -5.70 -8.79 -5.91
N TYR A 154 -4.93 -8.93 -6.99
CA TYR A 154 -5.23 -8.26 -8.27
C TYR A 154 -5.32 -9.24 -9.45
N ALA A 155 -4.72 -10.42 -9.32
CA ALA A 155 -4.72 -11.41 -10.37
C ALA A 155 -6.06 -12.14 -10.46
N VAL A 156 -6.78 -11.92 -11.57
CA VAL A 156 -8.13 -12.45 -11.78
C VAL A 156 -8.15 -13.98 -11.74
N ASN A 157 -7.11 -14.62 -12.29
CA ASN A 157 -6.93 -16.07 -12.27
C ASN A 157 -6.65 -16.65 -10.87
N ARG A 158 -6.43 -15.80 -9.86
CA ARG A 158 -6.21 -16.18 -8.45
C ARG A 158 -7.27 -15.61 -7.51
N GLN A 159 -8.38 -15.11 -8.06
CA GLN A 159 -9.41 -14.43 -7.28
C GLN A 159 -10.05 -15.33 -6.23
N ASP A 160 -10.10 -16.64 -6.47
CA ASP A 160 -10.61 -17.60 -5.49
C ASP A 160 -9.69 -17.71 -4.26
N GLU A 161 -8.42 -17.32 -4.37
CA GLU A 161 -7.49 -17.27 -3.24
C GLU A 161 -7.67 -16.01 -2.39
N TYR A 162 -8.39 -15.00 -2.88
CA TYR A 162 -8.56 -13.73 -2.18
C TYR A 162 -9.21 -13.92 -0.81
N GLY A 163 -8.64 -13.27 0.21
CA GLY A 163 -9.12 -13.36 1.60
C GLY A 163 -8.98 -14.73 2.27
N LYS A 164 -8.35 -15.72 1.61
CA LYS A 164 -8.01 -17.01 2.22
C LYS A 164 -6.68 -16.91 2.98
N PRO A 165 -6.61 -17.38 4.24
CA PRO A 165 -5.35 -17.39 4.99
C PRO A 165 -4.29 -18.24 4.27
N THR A 166 -3.05 -17.78 4.27
CA THR A 166 -1.91 -18.62 3.87
C THR A 166 -1.54 -19.57 5.02
N GLU A 167 -0.66 -20.54 4.77
CA GLU A 167 -0.10 -21.38 5.83
C GLU A 167 0.55 -20.56 6.96
N ALA A 168 1.12 -19.38 6.64
CA ALA A 168 1.58 -18.42 7.64
C ALA A 168 0.41 -17.90 8.49
N THR A 169 -0.68 -17.46 7.84
CA THR A 169 -1.87 -16.92 8.51
C THR A 169 -2.66 -17.96 9.33
N ALA A 170 -2.59 -19.25 8.97
CA ALA A 170 -3.32 -20.32 9.68
C ALA A 170 -2.69 -20.72 11.03
N LYS A 171 -1.37 -20.57 11.19
CA LYS A 171 -0.70 -20.71 12.50
C LYS A 171 -1.01 -19.51 13.42
N GLU A 172 -1.22 -18.34 12.82
CA GLU A 172 -1.43 -17.05 13.49
C GLU A 172 -2.88 -16.85 13.98
N LEU A 173 -3.88 -17.35 13.25
CA LEU A 173 -5.28 -17.33 13.70
C LEU A 173 -5.55 -18.19 14.95
N LYS A 174 -4.57 -19.00 15.39
CA LYS A 174 -4.64 -19.78 16.64
C LYS A 174 -4.08 -19.03 17.85
N SER A 175 -3.41 -17.89 17.66
CA SER A 175 -2.83 -17.09 18.75
C SER A 175 -3.67 -15.85 19.10
N TYR A 176 -4.87 -15.73 18.53
CA TYR A 176 -5.90 -14.75 18.91
C TYR A 176 -6.94 -15.39 19.84
#